data_AF-A0A5C8BDR0-F1
#
_entry.id   AF-A0A5C8BDR0-F1
#
_cell.length_a   1.000
_cell.length_b   1.000
_cell.length_c   1.000
_cell.angle_alpha   90.00
_cell.angle_beta   90.00
_cell.angle_gamma   90.00
#
_symmetry.space_group_name_H-M   'P 1'
#
loop_
_entity.id
_entity.type
_entity.pdbx_description
1 polymer ?
#
loop_
_entity_poly.entity_id
_entity_poly.type
_entity_poly.pdbx_seq_one_letter_code
_entity_poly.pdbx_strand_id
1 'polypeptide(L)'
;MSKLHQFAWLSLILNLLGYVTHWGGFFSLLGFIATIFLYLQFERRNFVDKIVKLYIITSLLMTLSLFLAAAAYIIQVRTHVMSIGSISLLAVAYLVGLGVAFLTYKLSTKVRLIAEHCNSKAFRVASILFKISAYTMPLIVGILIQAIAQLAVLIAAIIYKPHLNQV
;
A
#
# COMPACT_ATOMS: atom_id res chain seq x y z
N MET A 1 -1.13 8.68 24.55
CA MET A 1 -1.38 8.00 23.25
C MET A 1 -0.09 7.33 22.81
N SER A 2 -0.11 6.05 22.39
CA SER A 2 1.10 5.35 21.90
C SER A 2 1.58 5.98 20.58
N LYS A 3 2.90 6.08 20.35
CA LYS A 3 3.50 6.57 19.08
C LYS A 3 2.90 5.88 17.85
N LEU A 4 2.55 4.59 17.99
CA LEU A 4 1.89 3.80 16.94
C LEU A 4 0.53 4.39 16.53
N HIS A 5 -0.28 4.84 17.49
CA HIS A 5 -1.60 5.43 17.21
C HIS A 5 -1.46 6.81 16.58
N GLN A 6 -0.48 7.61 17.03
CA GLN A 6 -0.21 8.93 16.48
C GLN A 6 0.14 8.83 14.99
N PHE A 7 1.04 7.93 14.62
CA PHE A 7 1.40 7.72 13.21
C PHE A 7 0.27 7.10 12.39
N ALA A 8 -0.55 6.22 12.97
CA ALA A 8 -1.70 5.64 12.28
C ALA A 8 -2.76 6.69 11.94
N TRP A 9 -3.12 7.54 12.90
CA TRP A 9 -4.06 8.65 12.70
C TRP A 9 -3.52 9.68 11.70
N LEU A 10 -2.26 10.10 11.89
CA LEU A 10 -1.62 11.05 10.98
C LEU A 10 -1.60 10.51 9.55
N SER A 11 -1.18 9.26 9.36
CA SER A 11 -1.17 8.63 8.04
C SER A 11 -2.57 8.52 7.44
N LEU A 12 -3.58 8.12 8.22
CA LEU A 12 -4.94 7.97 7.72
C LEU A 12 -5.49 9.31 7.21
N ILE A 13 -5.37 10.37 8.01
CA ILE A 13 -5.87 11.71 7.66
C ILE A 13 -5.14 12.23 6.42
N LEU A 14 -3.81 12.12 6.38
CA LEU A 14 -3.02 12.60 5.25
C LEU A 14 -3.34 11.84 3.95
N ASN A 15 -3.51 10.52 4.01
CA ASN A 15 -3.91 9.75 2.83
C ASN A 15 -5.33 10.11 2.37
N LEU A 16 -6.28 10.33 3.29
CA LEU A 16 -7.64 10.77 2.92
C LEU A 16 -7.64 12.16 2.29
N LEU A 17 -6.90 13.12 2.86
CA LEU A 17 -6.71 14.44 2.26
C LEU A 17 -6.03 14.35 0.89
N GLY A 18 -5.15 13.37 0.71
CA GLY A 18 -4.51 13.02 -0.56
C GLY A 18 -5.52 12.72 -1.68
N TYR A 19 -6.68 12.14 -1.36
CA TYR A 19 -7.71 11.81 -2.35
C TYR A 19 -8.70 12.94 -2.64
N VAL A 20 -8.89 13.89 -1.70
CA VAL A 20 -9.97 14.88 -1.77
C VAL A 20 -9.48 16.28 -2.15
N THR A 21 -8.20 16.58 -1.92
CA THR A 21 -7.66 17.94 -2.12
C THR A 21 -6.92 18.08 -3.44
N HIS A 22 -6.92 19.31 -3.99
CA HIS A 22 -6.13 19.66 -5.18
C HIS A 22 -4.61 19.50 -4.97
N TRP A 23 -4.14 19.58 -3.72
CA TRP A 23 -2.76 19.25 -3.32
C TRP A 23 -2.56 17.77 -2.99
N GLY A 24 -3.39 16.89 -3.57
CA GLY A 24 -3.46 15.48 -3.21
C GLY A 24 -2.11 14.75 -3.21
N GLY A 25 -1.22 15.09 -4.16
CA GLY A 25 0.13 14.52 -4.23
C GLY A 25 1.00 14.83 -3.01
N PHE A 26 0.94 16.05 -2.48
CA PHE A 26 1.71 16.46 -1.30
C PHE A 26 1.22 15.73 -0.03
N PHE A 27 -0.09 15.68 0.19
CA PHE A 27 -0.67 14.99 1.33
C PHE A 27 -0.45 13.48 1.27
N SER A 28 -0.55 12.87 0.08
CA SER A 28 -0.26 11.45 -0.13
C SER A 28 1.20 11.11 0.18
N LEU A 29 2.15 11.99 -0.16
CA LEU A 29 3.57 11.81 0.17
C LEU A 29 3.81 11.85 1.68
N LEU A 30 3.20 12.82 2.38
CA LEU A 30 3.29 12.88 3.84
C LEU A 30 2.63 11.67 4.50
N GLY A 31 1.49 11.21 3.97
CA GLY A 31 0.81 9.99 4.42
C GLY A 31 1.65 8.73 4.22
N PHE A 32 2.35 8.62 3.09
CA PHE A 32 3.33 7.56 2.83
C PHE A 32 4.45 7.56 3.86
N ILE A 33 5.05 8.72 4.14
CA ILE A 33 6.11 8.87 5.16
C ILE A 33 5.59 8.50 6.55
N ALA A 34 4.41 8.96 6.95
CA ALA A 34 3.79 8.59 8.22
C ALA A 34 3.56 7.07 8.33
N THR A 35 3.21 6.41 7.23
CA THR A 35 3.05 4.96 7.19
C THR A 35 4.37 4.21 7.34
N ILE A 36 5.48 4.73 6.79
CA ILE A 36 6.81 4.17 7.03
C ILE A 36 7.12 4.17 8.53
N PHE A 37 6.86 5.28 9.23
CA PHE A 37 7.07 5.34 10.67
C PHE A 37 6.19 4.36 11.45
N LEU A 38 4.96 4.13 11.02
CA LEU A 38 4.08 3.12 11.59
C LEU A 38 4.64 1.70 11.40
N TYR A 39 5.07 1.35 10.19
CA TYR A 39 5.68 0.04 9.93
C TYR A 39 7.00 -0.15 10.68
N LEU A 40 7.78 0.92 10.87
CA LEU A 40 8.98 0.90 11.70
C LEU A 40 8.67 0.58 13.17
N GLN A 41 7.51 0.99 13.70
CA GLN A 41 7.11 0.60 15.06
C GLN A 41 6.85 -0.91 15.16
N PHE A 42 6.32 -1.55 14.11
CA PHE A 42 6.12 -3.00 14.11
C PHE A 42 7.45 -3.77 14.04
N GLU A 43 8.42 -3.28 13.26
CA GLU A 43 9.77 -3.85 13.25
C GLU A 43 10.47 -3.69 14.59
N ARG A 44 10.41 -2.50 15.20
CA ARG A 44 11.02 -2.23 16.52
C ARG A 44 10.42 -3.08 17.64
N ARG A 45 9.17 -3.54 17.49
CA ARG A 45 8.49 -4.43 18.43
C ARG A 45 8.75 -5.91 18.13
N ASN A 46 9.61 -6.23 17.15
CA ASN A 46 9.93 -7.58 16.69
C ASN A 46 8.72 -8.41 16.23
N PHE A 47 7.63 -7.77 15.79
CA PHE A 47 6.47 -8.52 15.28
C PHE A 47 6.75 -9.06 13.87
N VAL A 48 7.51 -8.31 13.08
CA VAL A 48 7.88 -8.64 11.71
C VAL A 48 9.20 -7.98 11.33
N ASP A 49 9.96 -8.61 10.43
CA ASP A 49 11.15 -8.05 9.82
C ASP A 49 10.90 -7.56 8.39
N LYS A 50 11.63 -6.50 8.01
CA LYS A 50 11.73 -5.97 6.64
C LYS A 50 10.40 -5.51 6.01
N ILE A 51 9.35 -5.31 6.80
CA ILE A 51 8.06 -4.81 6.32
C ILE A 51 8.17 -3.37 5.80
N VAL A 52 9.05 -2.54 6.38
CA VAL A 52 9.29 -1.17 5.90
C VAL A 52 9.88 -1.19 4.49
N LYS A 53 10.95 -1.97 4.29
CA LYS A 53 11.60 -2.12 2.98
C LYS A 53 10.60 -2.67 1.95
N LEU A 54 9.82 -3.68 2.35
CA LEU A 54 8.83 -4.27 1.47
C LEU A 54 7.76 -3.25 1.07
N TYR A 55 7.20 -2.51 2.02
CA TYR A 55 6.21 -1.47 1.76
C TYR A 55 6.74 -0.41 0.79
N ILE A 56 7.95 0.11 1.02
CA ILE A 56 8.56 1.13 0.15
C ILE A 56 8.71 0.61 -1.28
N ILE A 57 9.28 -0.59 -1.46
CA ILE A 57 9.49 -1.16 -2.81
C ILE A 57 8.14 -1.40 -3.50
N THR A 58 7.16 -1.99 -2.80
CA THR A 58 5.82 -2.23 -3.36
C THR A 58 5.16 -0.92 -3.79
N SER A 59 5.21 0.12 -2.96
CA SER A 59 4.64 1.43 -3.28
C SER A 59 5.32 2.10 -4.48
N LEU A 60 6.66 2.09 -4.54
CA LEU A 60 7.41 2.68 -5.64
C LEU A 60 7.12 1.97 -6.97
N LEU A 61 7.14 0.64 -6.98
CA LEU A 61 6.85 -0.14 -8.20
C LEU A 61 5.39 0.01 -8.63
N MET A 62 4.46 0.15 -7.69
CA MET A 62 3.06 0.44 -7.99
C MET A 62 2.90 1.81 -8.65
N THR A 63 3.53 2.86 -8.12
CA THR A 63 3.52 4.20 -8.72
C THR A 63 4.15 4.18 -10.11
N LEU A 64 5.26 3.45 -10.30
CA LEU A 64 5.91 3.30 -11.60
C LEU A 64 4.99 2.60 -12.62
N SER A 65 4.34 1.49 -12.23
CA SER A 65 3.39 0.77 -13.10
C SER A 65 2.25 1.68 -13.55
N LEU A 66 1.65 2.44 -12.62
CA LEU A 66 0.59 3.41 -12.94
C LEU A 66 1.08 4.55 -13.84
N PHE A 67 2.29 5.06 -13.60
CA PHE A 67 2.88 6.11 -14.43
C PHE A 67 3.10 5.64 -15.87
N LEU A 68 3.65 4.45 -16.06
CA LEU A 68 3.86 3.88 -17.39
C LEU A 68 2.54 3.62 -18.13
N ALA A 69 1.52 3.12 -17.43
CA ALA A 69 0.18 2.94 -17.98
C ALA A 69 -0.47 4.26 -18.37
N ALA A 70 -0.35 5.30 -17.53
CA ALA A 70 -0.85 6.64 -17.81
C ALA A 70 -0.12 7.28 -19.01
N ALA A 71 1.20 7.14 -19.08
CA ALA A 71 1.99 7.64 -20.22
C ALA A 71 1.55 6.97 -21.53
N ALA A 72 1.35 5.65 -21.52
CA ALA A 72 0.85 4.93 -22.68
C ALA A 72 -0.54 5.42 -23.13
N TYR A 73 -1.44 5.67 -22.16
CA TYR A 73 -2.77 6.21 -22.43
C TYR A 73 -2.72 7.62 -23.03
N ILE A 74 -1.89 8.51 -22.49
CA ILE A 74 -1.71 9.88 -23.02
C ILE A 74 -1.20 9.84 -24.47
N ILE A 75 -0.25 8.95 -24.77
CA ILE A 75 0.24 8.76 -26.14
C ILE A 75 -0.91 8.31 -27.05
N GLN A 76 -1.66 7.29 -26.65
CA GLN A 76 -2.79 6.76 -27.43
C GLN A 76 -3.87 7.82 -27.69
N VAL A 77 -4.21 8.64 -26.68
CA VAL A 77 -5.17 9.73 -26.82
C VAL A 77 -4.66 10.79 -27.80
N ARG A 78 -3.36 11.09 -27.78
CA ARG A 78 -2.76 12.10 -28.66
C ARG A 78 -2.61 11.64 -30.10
N THR A 79 -2.29 10.37 -30.32
CA THR A 79 -2.04 9.82 -31.66
C THR A 79 -3.29 9.23 -32.31
N HIS A 80 -4.39 9.06 -31.57
CA HIS A 80 -5.61 8.36 -31.98
C HIS A 80 -5.39 6.92 -32.50
N VAL A 81 -4.17 6.39 -32.34
CA VAL A 81 -3.74 5.08 -32.81
C VAL A 81 -2.85 4.46 -31.74
N MET A 82 -3.04 3.18 -31.48
CA MET A 82 -2.21 2.41 -30.56
C MET A 82 -0.85 2.14 -31.21
N SER A 83 0.15 2.94 -30.85
CA SER A 83 1.51 2.83 -31.38
C SER A 83 2.29 1.69 -30.70
N ILE A 84 3.36 1.22 -31.34
CA ILE A 84 4.29 0.26 -30.74
C ILE A 84 4.88 0.81 -29.42
N GLY A 85 5.07 2.14 -29.33
CA GLY A 85 5.49 2.82 -28.11
C GLY A 85 4.48 2.70 -26.96
N SER A 86 3.18 2.89 -27.22
CA SER A 86 2.16 2.73 -26.16
C SER A 86 1.96 1.26 -25.78
N ILE A 87 2.04 0.33 -26.73
CA ILE A 87 1.97 -1.12 -26.47
C ILE A 87 3.14 -1.56 -25.57
N SER A 88 4.36 -1.15 -25.90
CA SER A 88 5.55 -1.51 -25.10
C SER A 88 5.48 -0.94 -23.68
N LEU A 89 5.04 0.31 -23.50
CA LEU A 89 4.83 0.88 -22.17
C LEU A 89 3.78 0.13 -21.36
N LEU A 90 2.66 -0.29 -21.97
CA LEU A 90 1.64 -1.12 -21.31
C LEU A 90 2.18 -2.50 -20.94
N ALA A 91 2.98 -3.12 -21.81
CA ALA A 91 3.61 -4.41 -21.53
C ALA A 91 4.57 -4.31 -20.33
N VAL A 92 5.40 -3.26 -20.28
CA VAL A 92 6.29 -3.02 -19.13
C VAL A 92 5.48 -2.70 -17.87
N ALA A 93 4.44 -1.86 -17.96
CA ALA A 93 3.56 -1.55 -16.84
C ALA A 93 2.90 -2.82 -16.26
N TYR A 94 2.49 -3.74 -17.13
CA TYR A 94 1.91 -5.03 -16.76
C TYR A 94 2.93 -5.93 -16.06
N LEU A 95 4.15 -6.07 -16.60
CA LEU A 95 5.23 -6.86 -15.98
C LEU A 95 5.63 -6.31 -14.61
N VAL A 96 5.76 -4.99 -14.49
CA VAL A 96 6.01 -4.33 -13.19
C VAL A 96 4.84 -4.59 -12.24
N GLY A 97 3.60 -4.50 -12.73
CA GLY A 97 2.39 -4.82 -11.96
C GLY A 97 2.35 -6.25 -11.43
N LEU A 98 2.83 -7.24 -12.19
CA LEU A 98 2.99 -8.62 -11.71
C LEU A 98 4.06 -8.72 -10.61
N GLY A 99 5.16 -7.98 -10.74
CA GLY A 99 6.15 -7.85 -9.67
C GLY A 99 5.54 -7.26 -8.40
N VAL A 100 4.73 -6.21 -8.54
CA VAL A 100 3.98 -5.61 -7.43
C VAL A 100 3.03 -6.63 -6.80
N ALA A 101 2.30 -7.42 -7.59
CA ALA A 101 1.41 -8.47 -7.10
C ALA A 101 2.12 -9.45 -6.15
N PHE A 102 3.31 -9.90 -6.54
CA PHE A 102 4.12 -10.79 -5.72
C PHE A 102 4.60 -10.13 -4.42
N LEU A 103 5.00 -8.87 -4.47
CA LEU A 103 5.40 -8.12 -3.28
C LEU A 103 4.22 -7.82 -2.35
N THR A 104 3.05 -7.54 -2.91
CA THR A 104 1.79 -7.34 -2.18
C THR A 104 1.35 -8.61 -1.48
N TYR A 105 1.54 -9.79 -2.11
CA TYR A 105 1.35 -11.07 -1.45
C TYR A 105 2.31 -11.24 -0.25
N LYS A 106 3.60 -10.91 -0.42
CA LYS A 106 4.54 -10.93 0.72
C LYS A 106 4.13 -9.98 1.83
N LEU A 107 3.63 -8.79 1.47
CA LEU A 107 3.16 -7.79 2.43
C LEU A 107 1.95 -8.31 3.21
N SER A 108 1.02 -9.00 2.54
CA SER A 108 -0.08 -9.70 3.19
C SER A 108 0.41 -10.67 4.27
N THR A 109 1.40 -11.50 3.96
CA THR A 109 1.96 -12.47 4.91
C THR A 109 2.58 -11.77 6.12
N LYS A 110 3.28 -10.65 5.92
CA LYS A 110 3.81 -9.85 7.05
C LYS A 110 2.68 -9.24 7.88
N VAL A 111 1.65 -8.67 7.26
CA VAL A 111 0.48 -8.14 7.99
C VAL A 111 -0.27 -9.25 8.74
N ARG A 112 -0.29 -10.47 8.20
CA ARG A 112 -0.85 -11.64 8.89
C ARG A 112 -0.06 -12.00 10.15
N LEU A 113 1.27 -11.97 10.09
CA LEU A 113 2.12 -12.18 11.27
C LEU A 113 1.88 -11.10 12.34
N ILE A 114 1.73 -9.83 11.94
CA ILE A 114 1.32 -8.75 12.87
C ILE A 114 -0.03 -9.10 13.52
N ALA A 115 -0.98 -9.61 12.75
CA ALA A 115 -2.29 -9.98 13.26
C ALA A 115 -2.24 -11.12 14.29
N GLU A 116 -1.29 -12.04 14.14
CA GLU A 116 -1.05 -13.16 15.06
C GLU A 116 -0.40 -12.66 16.36
N HIS A 117 0.65 -11.84 16.27
CA HIS A 117 1.29 -11.23 17.44
C HIS A 117 0.33 -10.32 18.24
N CYS A 118 -0.50 -9.56 17.54
CA CYS A 118 -1.47 -8.65 18.16
C CYS A 118 -2.80 -9.32 18.54
N ASN A 119 -2.99 -10.62 18.21
CA ASN A 119 -4.27 -11.33 18.28
C ASN A 119 -5.48 -10.52 17.78
N SER A 120 -5.32 -9.80 16.67
CA SER A 120 -6.28 -8.79 16.20
C SER A 120 -6.99 -9.22 14.92
N LYS A 121 -8.33 -9.31 15.00
CA LYS A 121 -9.18 -9.62 13.83
C LYS A 121 -9.07 -8.54 12.74
N ALA A 122 -8.89 -7.28 13.11
CA ALA A 122 -8.79 -6.18 12.14
C ALA A 122 -7.55 -6.32 11.23
N PHE A 123 -6.39 -6.67 11.79
CA PHE A 123 -5.20 -6.96 10.99
C PHE A 123 -5.36 -8.22 10.13
N ARG A 124 -6.12 -9.23 10.60
CA ARG A 124 -6.44 -10.42 9.77
C ARG A 124 -7.25 -10.02 8.53
N VAL A 125 -8.27 -9.18 8.70
CA VAL A 125 -9.06 -8.67 7.57
C VAL A 125 -8.18 -7.90 6.59
N ALA A 126 -7.33 -6.99 7.08
CA ALA A 126 -6.38 -6.26 6.24
C ALA A 126 -5.45 -7.20 5.45
N SER A 127 -4.95 -8.27 6.08
CA SER A 127 -4.12 -9.27 5.40
C SER A 127 -4.87 -9.98 4.26
N ILE A 128 -6.15 -10.31 4.45
CA ILE A 128 -6.98 -10.96 3.43
C ILE A 128 -7.18 -10.01 2.24
N LEU A 129 -7.47 -8.74 2.51
CA LEU A 129 -7.60 -7.72 1.46
C LEU A 129 -6.32 -7.61 0.61
N PHE A 130 -5.13 -7.65 1.23
CA PHE A 130 -3.88 -7.69 0.48
C PHE A 130 -3.73 -8.97 -0.37
N LYS A 131 -4.19 -10.14 0.09
CA LYS A 131 -4.18 -11.36 -0.74
C LYS A 131 -5.09 -11.20 -1.95
N ILE A 132 -6.31 -10.72 -1.74
CA ILE A 132 -7.28 -10.50 -2.82
C ILE A 132 -6.70 -9.51 -3.83
N SER A 133 -6.10 -8.41 -3.34
CA SER A 133 -5.39 -7.44 -4.18
C SER A 133 -4.29 -8.11 -5.02
N ALA A 134 -3.43 -8.92 -4.40
CA ALA A 134 -2.35 -9.60 -5.11
C ALA A 134 -2.86 -10.54 -6.22
N TYR A 135 -3.97 -11.25 -6.01
CA TYR A 135 -4.55 -12.15 -7.02
C TYR A 135 -5.32 -11.43 -8.13
N THR A 136 -5.76 -10.19 -7.89
CA THR A 136 -6.51 -9.38 -8.86
C THR A 136 -5.62 -8.42 -9.64
N MET A 137 -4.35 -8.30 -9.26
CA MET A 137 -3.33 -7.61 -10.04
C MET A 137 -2.94 -8.38 -11.31
N PRO A 138 -2.47 -7.69 -12.36
CA PRO A 138 -2.16 -6.26 -12.45
C PRO A 138 -3.35 -5.38 -12.89
N LEU A 139 -4.59 -5.88 -12.78
CA LEU A 139 -5.77 -5.09 -13.09
C LEU A 139 -5.91 -3.90 -12.13
N ILE A 140 -6.50 -2.81 -12.61
CA ILE A 140 -6.79 -1.60 -11.81
C ILE A 140 -7.55 -1.95 -10.53
N VAL A 141 -8.45 -2.94 -10.59
CA VAL A 141 -9.19 -3.45 -9.43
C VAL A 141 -8.26 -3.91 -8.31
N GLY A 142 -7.18 -4.64 -8.62
CA GLY A 142 -6.22 -5.10 -7.62
C GLY A 142 -5.46 -3.96 -6.95
N ILE A 143 -5.18 -2.88 -7.71
CA ILE A 143 -4.55 -1.66 -7.19
C ILE A 143 -5.49 -0.94 -6.21
N LEU A 144 -6.77 -0.80 -6.55
CA LEU A 144 -7.78 -0.19 -5.68
C LEU A 144 -7.98 -1.00 -4.38
N ILE A 145 -8.04 -2.33 -4.49
CA ILE A 145 -8.14 -3.21 -3.31
C ILE A 145 -6.88 -3.07 -2.44
N GLN A 146 -5.69 -2.86 -3.02
CA GLN A 146 -4.47 -2.61 -2.25
C GLN A 146 -4.58 -1.32 -1.42
N ALA A 147 -5.08 -0.24 -2.03
CA ALA A 147 -5.27 1.04 -1.34
C ALA A 147 -6.23 0.87 -0.16
N ILE A 148 -7.33 0.14 -0.35
CA ILE A 148 -8.29 -0.18 0.72
C ILE A 148 -7.63 -1.04 1.81
N ALA A 149 -6.85 -2.06 1.43
CA ALA A 149 -6.13 -2.92 2.37
C ALA A 149 -5.16 -2.09 3.24
N GLN A 150 -4.49 -1.13 2.65
CA GLN A 150 -3.58 -0.22 3.34
C GLN A 150 -4.33 0.68 4.34
N LEU A 151 -5.48 1.24 3.97
CA LEU A 151 -6.34 1.98 4.90
C LEU A 151 -6.82 1.08 6.04
N ALA A 152 -7.17 -0.17 5.75
CA ALA A 152 -7.57 -1.15 6.76
C ALA A 152 -6.44 -1.45 7.76
N VAL A 153 -5.17 -1.47 7.34
CA VAL A 153 -4.02 -1.58 8.27
C VAL A 153 -3.96 -0.38 9.21
N LEU A 154 -4.14 0.85 8.68
CA LEU A 154 -4.12 2.06 9.50
C LEU A 154 -5.26 2.06 10.52
N ILE A 155 -6.47 1.69 10.09
CA ILE A 155 -7.63 1.55 10.97
C ILE A 155 -7.37 0.45 12.02
N ALA A 156 -6.82 -0.70 11.62
CA ALA A 156 -6.47 -1.77 12.54
C ALA A 156 -5.44 -1.31 13.59
N ALA A 157 -4.46 -0.49 13.19
CA ALA A 157 -3.47 0.08 14.09
C ALA A 157 -4.04 1.14 15.05
N ILE A 158 -5.09 1.86 14.65
CA ILE A 158 -5.83 2.80 15.49
C ILE A 158 -6.69 2.05 16.52
N ILE A 159 -7.42 1.02 16.08
CA ILE A 159 -8.33 0.23 16.94
C ILE A 159 -7.54 -0.64 17.91
N TYR A 160 -6.33 -1.07 17.51
CA TYR A 160 -5.46 -1.88 18.34
C TYR A 160 -5.04 -1.13 19.60
N LYS A 161 -5.84 -1.25 20.66
CA LYS A 161 -5.43 -0.85 22.00
C LYS A 161 -4.37 -1.83 22.48
N PRO A 162 -3.16 -1.38 22.85
CA PRO A 162 -2.18 -2.24 23.50
C PRO A 162 -2.68 -2.51 24.92
N HIS A 163 -3.69 -3.36 25.08
CA HIS A 163 -4.00 -3.94 26.37
C HIS A 163 -2.95 -5.03 26.62
N LEU A 164 -2.20 -4.87 27.72
CA LEU A 164 -1.35 -5.88 28.35
C LEU A 164 -0.09 -6.29 27.56
N ASN A 165 0.90 -5.39 27.50
CA ASN A 165 2.33 -5.73 27.64
C ASN A 165 3.11 -4.41 27.77
N GLN A 166 2.85 -3.72 28.88
CA GLN A 166 3.90 -2.98 29.55
C GLN A 166 4.65 -4.01 30.40
N VAL A 167 5.71 -4.57 29.83
CA VAL A 167 6.89 -5.03 30.57
C VAL A 167 8.09 -4.51 29.80
#